data_AF-A0AAF0VNK4-F1
#
_entry.id   AF-A0AAF0VNK4-F1
#
_cell.length_a   1.000
_cell.length_b   1.000
_cell.length_c   1.000
_cell.angle_alpha   90.00
_cell.angle_beta   90.00
_cell.angle_gamma   90.00
#
_symmetry.space_group_name_H-M   'P 1'
#
loop_
_entity.id
_entity.type
_entity.pdbx_description
1 polymer ?
#
loop_
_entity_poly.entity_id
_entity_poly.type
_entity_poly.pdbx_seq_one_letter_code
_entity_poly.pdbx_strand_id
1 'polypeptide(L)'
;MTSADSRGKLPAFVMLAGTLISLSGLTWDIDWHLDVGPDSFFTLPHLFIYAGGAIAGLTSLVMVLRATAAQRNGQDLDPTVGGRAFKVLGVFAAPIGYLVGGIAAASFLLYGLYDEWWHGLYGFDVTVASPPHQGWLTSICVTMIGTAIVFAAAREHRWGRWGFMVAIAAFGQYASIQSGALADLNLSATIDWPTLTWLAIPLVCVLLGSQVVPRGGAIGTGLLTLVLNVATWSFAGWAVGWYADLQHLALRDFVELGFPVDMVLIPAIVFVFGIVVELLLRWRGASAWLLAGSGAAGVIAITGLLSWMGSGGVDLGGEDGGGHAGSILLTCVAGGLLAGVLGGATWRLGRALRASNATPAVGASA
;
A
#
# COMPACT_ATOMS: atom_id res chain seq x y z
N MET A 1 -9.43 30.42 -2.77
CA MET A 1 -8.98 29.23 -3.53
C MET A 1 -9.00 29.61 -5.00
N THR A 2 -7.85 29.70 -5.67
CA THR A 2 -7.83 29.98 -7.11
C THR A 2 -8.33 28.74 -7.87
N SER A 3 -9.03 28.93 -8.99
CA SER A 3 -9.67 27.82 -9.73
C SER A 3 -8.70 26.72 -10.19
N ALA A 4 -7.40 27.01 -10.29
CA ALA A 4 -6.35 26.05 -10.63
C ALA A 4 -6.15 24.96 -9.56
N ASP A 5 -6.16 25.34 -8.27
CA ASP A 5 -5.97 24.43 -7.13
C ASP A 5 -7.10 23.38 -7.03
N SER A 6 -8.27 23.68 -7.63
CA SER A 6 -9.44 22.80 -7.62
C SER A 6 -9.40 21.67 -8.65
N ARG A 7 -8.67 21.82 -9.76
CA ARG A 7 -8.80 20.94 -10.94
C ARG A 7 -8.18 19.56 -10.74
N GLY A 8 -7.08 19.47 -9.97
CA GLY A 8 -6.39 18.23 -9.64
C GLY A 8 -6.65 17.71 -8.22
N LYS A 9 -7.00 18.60 -7.28
CA LYS A 9 -7.19 18.23 -5.87
C LYS A 9 -8.36 17.27 -5.66
N LEU A 10 -9.55 17.62 -6.14
CA LEU A 10 -10.74 16.78 -5.98
C LEU A 10 -10.54 15.36 -6.54
N PRO A 11 -10.14 15.16 -7.81
CA PRO A 11 -9.93 13.81 -8.34
C PRO A 11 -8.84 13.04 -7.60
N ALA A 12 -7.76 13.69 -7.14
CA ALA A 12 -6.73 13.02 -6.33
C ALA A 12 -7.31 12.46 -5.02
N PHE A 13 -8.15 13.23 -4.31
CA PHE A 13 -8.79 12.76 -3.08
C PHE A 13 -9.89 11.71 -3.33
N VAL A 14 -10.62 11.79 -4.45
CA VAL A 14 -11.58 10.73 -4.82
C VAL A 14 -10.85 9.41 -5.11
N MET A 15 -9.72 9.46 -5.82
CA MET A 15 -8.89 8.27 -6.04
C MET A 15 -8.33 7.70 -4.73
N LEU A 16 -7.86 8.57 -3.83
CA LEU A 16 -7.40 8.17 -2.49
C LEU A 16 -8.52 7.52 -1.68
N ALA A 17 -9.72 8.10 -1.69
CA ALA A 17 -10.88 7.54 -1.01
C ALA A 17 -11.21 6.15 -1.57
N GLY A 18 -11.19 5.97 -2.90
CA GLY A 18 -11.36 4.65 -3.52
C GLY A 18 -10.30 3.65 -3.05
N THR A 19 -9.03 4.06 -2.98
CA THR A 19 -7.95 3.20 -2.47
C THR A 19 -8.14 2.82 -1.00
N LEU A 20 -8.56 3.76 -0.14
CA LEU A 20 -8.78 3.49 1.29
C LEU A 20 -10.05 2.66 1.54
N ILE A 21 -11.12 2.87 0.77
CA ILE A 21 -12.33 2.04 0.81
C ILE A 21 -11.96 0.60 0.43
N SER A 22 -11.18 0.44 -0.65
CA SER A 22 -10.73 -0.88 -1.10
C SER A 22 -9.87 -1.58 -0.05
N LEU A 23 -8.91 -0.87 0.55
CA LEU A 23 -8.07 -1.39 1.63
C LEU A 23 -8.87 -1.77 2.89
N SER A 24 -9.87 -0.97 3.26
CA SER A 24 -10.72 -1.26 4.42
C SER A 24 -11.62 -2.47 4.17
N GLY A 25 -12.13 -2.59 2.95
CA GLY A 25 -12.85 -3.78 2.51
C GLY A 25 -11.96 -5.02 2.56
N LEU A 26 -10.69 -4.90 2.15
CA LEU A 26 -9.74 -6.01 2.16
C LEU A 26 -9.38 -6.50 3.56
N THR A 27 -9.14 -5.59 4.51
CA THR A 27 -8.91 -6.00 5.91
C THR A 27 -10.14 -6.65 6.52
N TRP A 28 -11.32 -6.14 6.19
CA TRP A 28 -12.59 -6.73 6.64
C TRP A 28 -12.86 -8.10 6.03
N ASP A 29 -12.51 -8.28 4.76
CA ASP A 29 -12.67 -9.53 4.02
C ASP A 29 -11.81 -10.64 4.62
N ILE A 30 -10.55 -10.33 4.95
CA ILE A 30 -9.64 -11.25 5.64
C ILE A 30 -10.25 -11.72 6.96
N ASP A 31 -10.65 -10.80 7.84
CA ASP A 31 -11.26 -11.17 9.13
C ASP A 31 -12.57 -11.95 8.91
N TRP A 32 -13.38 -11.61 7.89
CA TRP A 32 -14.62 -12.32 7.57
C TRP A 32 -14.37 -13.79 7.20
N HIS A 33 -13.36 -14.05 6.38
CA HIS A 33 -12.96 -15.40 5.98
C HIS A 33 -12.40 -16.21 7.14
N LEU A 34 -11.64 -15.58 8.03
CA LEU A 34 -11.04 -16.22 9.21
C LEU A 34 -12.08 -16.52 10.29
N ASP A 35 -12.95 -15.56 10.59
CA ASP A 35 -13.78 -15.57 11.79
C ASP A 35 -15.20 -16.09 11.60
N VAL A 36 -15.74 -16.08 10.37
CA VAL A 36 -17.12 -16.51 10.09
C VAL A 36 -17.10 -17.66 9.09
N GLY A 37 -16.59 -17.39 7.90
CA GLY A 37 -16.78 -18.25 6.74
C GLY A 37 -18.26 -18.43 6.38
N PRO A 38 -18.57 -19.44 5.55
CA PRO A 38 -19.18 -19.25 4.22
C PRO A 38 -19.16 -17.85 3.60
N ASP A 39 -18.71 -17.78 2.36
CA ASP A 39 -18.66 -16.55 1.60
C ASP A 39 -19.55 -16.62 0.35
N SER A 40 -19.91 -15.46 -0.18
CA SER A 40 -20.51 -15.33 -1.51
C SER A 40 -19.76 -14.20 -2.20
N PHE A 41 -19.66 -14.21 -3.52
CA PHE A 41 -18.94 -13.16 -4.25
C PHE A 41 -19.42 -11.72 -3.94
N PHE A 42 -20.64 -11.57 -3.44
CA PHE A 42 -21.27 -10.28 -3.13
C PHE A 42 -21.41 -9.99 -1.63
N THR A 43 -20.50 -10.49 -0.79
CA THR A 43 -20.45 -10.05 0.60
C THR A 43 -20.10 -8.56 0.72
N LEU A 44 -20.50 -7.93 1.84
CA LEU A 44 -20.23 -6.50 2.05
C LEU A 44 -18.73 -6.14 2.00
N PRO A 45 -17.78 -6.94 2.56
CA PRO A 45 -16.36 -6.73 2.34
C PRO A 45 -15.98 -6.66 0.86
N HIS A 46 -16.39 -7.65 0.06
CA HIS A 46 -16.19 -7.65 -1.39
C HIS A 46 -16.75 -6.40 -2.07
N LEU A 47 -17.96 -5.98 -1.73
CA LEU A 47 -18.55 -4.76 -2.28
C LEU A 47 -17.72 -3.51 -1.94
N PHE A 48 -17.12 -3.41 -0.76
CA PHE A 48 -16.18 -2.33 -0.44
C PHE A 48 -14.95 -2.39 -1.33
N ILE A 49 -14.38 -3.58 -1.50
CA ILE A 49 -13.17 -3.75 -2.32
C ILE A 49 -13.44 -3.35 -3.76
N TYR A 50 -14.52 -3.87 -4.36
CA TYR A 50 -14.92 -3.56 -5.73
C TYR A 50 -15.33 -2.10 -5.91
N ALA A 51 -16.07 -1.51 -4.97
CA ALA A 51 -16.45 -0.10 -5.04
C ALA A 51 -15.21 0.81 -4.99
N GLY A 52 -14.26 0.50 -4.11
CA GLY A 52 -13.01 1.25 -4.00
C GLY A 52 -12.18 1.20 -5.29
N GLY A 53 -12.01 0.00 -5.87
CA GLY A 53 -11.35 -0.19 -7.17
C GLY A 53 -12.06 0.54 -8.31
N ALA A 54 -13.40 0.47 -8.37
CA ALA A 54 -14.22 1.17 -9.36
C ALA A 54 -14.08 2.69 -9.25
N ILE A 55 -14.10 3.25 -8.04
CA ILE A 55 -13.89 4.69 -7.81
C ILE A 55 -12.51 5.13 -8.32
N ALA A 56 -11.45 4.37 -8.01
CA ALA A 56 -10.09 4.69 -8.48
C ALA A 56 -9.97 4.59 -10.01
N GLY A 57 -10.55 3.55 -10.61
CA GLY A 57 -10.55 3.33 -12.06
C GLY A 57 -11.34 4.37 -12.83
N LEU A 58 -12.57 4.67 -12.42
CA LEU A 58 -13.40 5.69 -13.05
C LEU A 58 -12.80 7.08 -12.92
N THR A 59 -12.22 7.41 -11.75
CA THR A 59 -11.50 8.68 -11.56
C THR A 59 -10.32 8.77 -12.52
N SER A 60 -9.55 7.69 -12.65
CA SER A 60 -8.42 7.62 -13.58
C SER A 60 -8.86 7.81 -15.03
N LEU A 61 -9.93 7.12 -15.46
CA LEU A 61 -10.50 7.25 -16.80
C LEU A 61 -10.96 8.68 -17.08
N VAL A 62 -11.72 9.28 -16.17
CA VAL A 62 -12.18 10.68 -16.30
C VAL A 62 -10.99 11.63 -16.46
N MET A 63 -9.92 11.44 -15.68
CA MET A 63 -8.75 12.31 -15.74
C MET A 63 -7.95 12.15 -17.03
N VAL A 64 -7.84 10.93 -17.57
CA VAL A 64 -7.26 10.70 -18.91
C VAL A 64 -8.11 11.35 -20.01
N LEU A 65 -9.44 11.21 -19.95
CA LEU A 65 -10.34 11.83 -20.94
C LEU A 65 -10.29 13.36 -20.87
N ARG A 66 -10.25 13.94 -19.66
CA ARG A 66 -10.09 15.39 -19.46
C ARG A 66 -8.77 15.91 -19.99
N ALA A 67 -7.66 15.23 -19.70
CA ALA A 67 -6.35 15.59 -20.23
C ALA A 67 -6.32 15.47 -21.76
N THR A 68 -6.93 14.43 -22.32
CA THR A 68 -7.04 14.24 -23.77
C THR A 68 -7.83 15.38 -24.43
N ALA A 69 -8.98 15.76 -23.86
CA ALA A 69 -9.80 16.86 -24.37
C ALA A 69 -9.07 18.21 -24.29
N ALA A 70 -8.38 18.49 -23.18
CA ALA A 70 -7.60 19.71 -23.00
C ALA A 70 -6.46 19.80 -24.04
N GLN A 71 -5.71 18.72 -24.25
CA GLN A 71 -4.65 18.67 -25.26
C GLN A 71 -5.19 18.87 -26.69
N ARG A 72 -6.33 18.26 -27.03
CA ARG A 72 -6.98 18.44 -28.33
C ARG A 72 -7.46 19.87 -28.57
N ASN A 73 -7.82 20.58 -27.50
CA ASN A 73 -8.21 21.98 -27.54
C ASN A 73 -7.00 22.94 -27.50
N GLY A 74 -5.77 22.43 -27.67
CA GLY A 74 -4.55 23.25 -27.70
C GLY A 74 -4.12 23.79 -26.33
N GLN A 75 -4.62 23.22 -25.22
CA GLN A 75 -4.23 23.62 -23.88
C GLN A 75 -3.01 22.83 -23.39
N ASP A 76 -2.08 23.53 -22.75
CA ASP A 76 -0.98 22.89 -22.03
C ASP A 76 -1.50 22.16 -20.79
N LEU A 77 -1.03 20.92 -20.61
CA LEU A 77 -1.44 20.08 -19.50
C LEU A 77 -0.59 20.41 -18.27
N ASP A 78 -1.26 20.75 -17.17
CA ASP A 78 -0.65 20.99 -15.87
C ASP A 78 -0.10 19.68 -15.28
N PRO A 79 1.23 19.51 -15.15
CA PRO A 79 1.84 18.28 -14.62
C PRO A 79 1.55 18.05 -13.13
N THR A 80 1.06 19.04 -12.38
CA THR A 80 0.65 18.84 -10.98
C THR A 80 -0.61 17.97 -10.88
N VAL A 81 -1.35 17.81 -11.99
CA VAL A 81 -2.56 17.00 -12.08
C VAL A 81 -2.21 15.56 -12.49
N GLY A 82 -1.67 14.79 -11.56
CA GLY A 82 -1.39 13.37 -11.77
C GLY A 82 -0.06 13.05 -12.45
N GLY A 83 0.81 14.05 -12.61
CA GLY A 83 2.13 13.91 -13.22
C GLY A 83 2.13 14.15 -14.73
N ARG A 84 3.32 14.06 -15.34
CA ARG A 84 3.49 14.21 -16.79
C ARG A 84 2.56 13.26 -17.57
N ALA A 85 1.92 13.81 -18.60
CA ALA A 85 1.06 13.05 -19.50
C ALA A 85 1.87 12.37 -20.61
N PHE A 86 1.47 11.13 -20.95
CA PHE A 86 2.01 10.34 -22.04
C PHE A 86 0.93 10.08 -23.09
N LYS A 87 1.31 9.95 -24.36
CA LYS A 87 0.39 9.51 -25.41
C LYS A 87 0.25 7.99 -25.35
N VAL A 88 -0.98 7.52 -25.14
CA VAL A 88 -1.33 6.10 -25.11
C VAL A 88 -2.17 5.79 -26.36
N LEU A 89 -1.79 4.73 -27.07
CA LEU A 89 -2.40 4.31 -28.34
C LEU A 89 -2.44 5.42 -29.41
N GLY A 90 -1.54 6.40 -29.32
CA GLY A 90 -1.49 7.57 -30.21
C GLY A 90 -2.62 8.60 -30.00
N VAL A 91 -3.59 8.34 -29.12
CA VAL A 91 -4.85 9.09 -29.05
C VAL A 91 -5.07 9.76 -27.69
N PHE A 92 -4.77 9.06 -26.59
CA PHE A 92 -5.10 9.52 -25.24
C PHE A 92 -3.90 10.18 -24.57
N ALA A 93 -4.10 11.36 -23.99
CA ALA A 93 -3.13 12.01 -23.12
C ALA A 93 -3.38 11.54 -21.69
N ALA A 94 -2.50 10.69 -21.15
CA ALA A 94 -2.68 10.05 -19.86
C ALA A 94 -1.63 10.53 -18.84
N PRO A 95 -2.00 11.34 -17.83
CA PRO A 95 -1.12 11.64 -16.71
C PRO A 95 -0.68 10.35 -16.00
N ILE A 96 0.62 10.17 -15.76
CA ILE A 96 1.20 8.89 -15.36
C ILE A 96 0.57 8.26 -14.11
N GLY A 97 0.21 9.04 -13.09
CA GLY A 97 -0.42 8.50 -11.88
C GLY A 97 -1.79 7.90 -12.16
N TYR A 98 -2.62 8.59 -12.95
CA TYR A 98 -3.92 8.10 -13.40
C TYR A 98 -3.80 6.99 -14.45
N LEU A 99 -2.75 6.97 -15.26
CA LEU A 99 -2.48 5.86 -16.17
C LEU A 99 -2.19 4.56 -15.39
N VAL A 100 -1.28 4.63 -14.42
CA VAL A 100 -0.92 3.49 -13.56
C VAL A 100 -2.14 3.02 -12.78
N GLY A 101 -2.87 3.93 -12.13
CA GLY A 101 -4.10 3.58 -11.40
C GLY A 101 -5.21 3.03 -12.27
N GLY A 102 -5.40 3.57 -13.48
CA GLY A 102 -6.41 3.12 -14.42
C GLY A 102 -6.13 1.72 -15.00
N ILE A 103 -4.87 1.44 -15.36
CA ILE A 103 -4.45 0.09 -15.80
C ILE A 103 -4.62 -0.90 -14.65
N ALA A 104 -4.20 -0.52 -13.44
CA ALA A 104 -4.36 -1.35 -12.25
C ALA A 104 -5.84 -1.66 -11.96
N ALA A 105 -6.72 -0.66 -12.02
CA ALA A 105 -8.15 -0.87 -11.82
C ALA A 105 -8.80 -1.75 -12.91
N ALA A 106 -8.33 -1.65 -14.16
CA ALA A 106 -8.78 -2.54 -15.24
C ALA A 106 -8.32 -3.99 -15.01
N SER A 107 -7.05 -4.18 -14.62
CA SER A 107 -6.54 -5.50 -14.21
C SER A 107 -7.28 -6.05 -13.00
N PHE A 108 -7.56 -5.21 -12.01
CA PHE A 108 -8.33 -5.57 -10.82
C PHE A 108 -9.71 -6.12 -11.18
N LEU A 109 -10.45 -5.44 -12.08
CA LEU A 109 -11.74 -5.93 -12.55
C LEU A 109 -11.61 -7.27 -13.29
N LEU A 110 -10.60 -7.41 -14.15
CA LEU A 110 -10.35 -8.66 -14.87
C LEU A 110 -10.06 -9.81 -13.90
N TYR A 111 -9.23 -9.58 -12.89
CA TYR A 111 -8.92 -10.60 -11.89
C TYR A 111 -10.11 -10.90 -10.97
N GLY A 112 -10.96 -9.92 -10.63
CA GLY A 112 -12.20 -10.20 -9.89
C GLY A 112 -13.21 -11.02 -10.70
N LEU A 113 -13.29 -10.83 -12.03
CA LEU A 113 -14.11 -11.70 -12.89
C LEU A 113 -13.49 -13.11 -13.02
N TYR A 114 -12.16 -13.19 -13.03
CA TYR A 114 -11.46 -14.47 -13.01
C TYR A 114 -11.65 -15.22 -11.70
N ASP A 115 -11.71 -14.48 -10.59
CA ASP A 115 -11.98 -14.97 -9.24
C ASP A 115 -13.38 -15.60 -9.13
N GLU A 116 -14.42 -14.89 -9.60
CA GLU A 116 -15.78 -15.44 -9.65
C GLU A 116 -15.87 -16.73 -10.47
N TRP A 117 -15.22 -16.75 -11.64
CA TRP A 117 -15.16 -17.95 -12.47
C TRP A 117 -14.42 -19.10 -11.77
N TRP A 118 -13.33 -18.79 -11.07
CA TRP A 118 -12.54 -19.75 -10.32
C TRP A 118 -13.37 -20.39 -9.20
N HIS A 119 -14.06 -19.57 -8.41
CA HIS A 119 -14.96 -20.05 -7.36
C HIS A 119 -16.12 -20.87 -7.91
N GLY A 120 -16.65 -20.52 -9.09
CA GLY A 120 -17.66 -21.32 -9.77
C GLY A 120 -17.21 -22.73 -10.16
N LEU A 121 -15.91 -22.95 -10.34
CA LEU A 121 -15.35 -24.26 -10.70
C LEU A 121 -14.82 -25.05 -9.51
N TYR A 122 -14.10 -24.38 -8.61
CA TYR A 122 -13.34 -25.03 -7.54
C TYR A 122 -13.97 -24.85 -6.14
N GLY A 123 -15.00 -24.01 -6.02
CA GLY A 123 -15.54 -23.59 -4.74
C GLY A 123 -14.73 -22.47 -4.09
N PHE A 124 -15.03 -22.14 -2.84
CA PHE A 124 -14.33 -21.10 -2.09
C PHE A 124 -12.90 -21.52 -1.76
N ASP A 125 -12.00 -20.55 -1.83
CA ASP A 125 -10.59 -20.79 -1.55
C ASP A 125 -10.39 -21.08 -0.05
N VAL A 126 -9.50 -22.04 0.22
CA VAL A 126 -9.07 -22.36 1.59
C VAL A 126 -7.97 -21.39 2.05
N THR A 127 -7.25 -20.77 1.10
CA THR A 127 -6.18 -19.81 1.37
C THR A 127 -6.22 -18.64 0.41
N VAL A 128 -5.62 -17.51 0.80
CA VAL A 128 -5.57 -16.28 -0.01
C VAL A 128 -4.66 -16.44 -1.25
N ALA A 129 -3.86 -17.50 -1.31
CA ALA A 129 -2.80 -17.66 -2.31
C ALA A 129 -3.27 -18.15 -3.70
N SER A 130 -4.57 -18.14 -4.00
CA SER A 130 -5.06 -18.59 -5.31
C SER A 130 -4.59 -17.66 -6.45
N PRO A 131 -4.42 -18.18 -7.68
CA PRO A 131 -4.01 -17.37 -8.83
C PRO A 131 -4.85 -16.09 -9.07
N PRO A 132 -6.20 -16.11 -9.00
CA PRO A 132 -6.99 -14.88 -9.15
C PRO A 132 -6.72 -13.87 -8.03
N HIS A 133 -6.70 -14.30 -6.76
CA HIS A 133 -6.38 -13.44 -5.62
C HIS A 133 -5.01 -12.77 -5.78
N GLN A 134 -3.98 -13.48 -6.25
CA GLN A 134 -2.67 -12.86 -6.40
C GLN A 134 -2.63 -11.76 -7.47
N GLY A 135 -3.34 -11.95 -8.58
CA GLY A 135 -3.46 -10.91 -9.61
C GLY A 135 -4.29 -9.71 -9.14
N TRP A 136 -5.33 -9.97 -8.34
CA TRP A 136 -6.19 -8.98 -7.74
C TRP A 136 -5.47 -8.15 -6.67
N LEU A 137 -4.78 -8.80 -5.72
CA LEU A 137 -3.88 -8.21 -4.73
C LEU A 137 -2.80 -7.35 -5.38
N THR A 138 -2.15 -7.87 -6.43
CA THR A 138 -1.18 -7.10 -7.21
C THR A 138 -1.79 -5.84 -7.82
N SER A 139 -3.04 -5.91 -8.28
CA SER A 139 -3.74 -4.76 -8.86
C SER A 139 -4.09 -3.69 -7.82
N ILE A 140 -4.46 -4.09 -6.59
CA ILE A 140 -4.64 -3.16 -5.45
C ILE A 140 -3.31 -2.45 -5.14
N CYS A 141 -2.21 -3.21 -5.06
CA CYS A 141 -0.86 -2.70 -4.85
C CYS A 141 -0.46 -1.64 -5.90
N VAL A 142 -0.68 -1.92 -7.20
CA VAL A 142 -0.37 -0.96 -8.27
C VAL A 142 -1.30 0.26 -8.24
N THR A 143 -2.56 0.11 -7.80
CA THR A 143 -3.48 1.25 -7.60
C THR A 143 -2.97 2.21 -6.52
N MET A 144 -2.45 1.68 -5.41
CA MET A 144 -1.80 2.49 -4.36
C MET A 144 -0.57 3.24 -4.89
N ILE A 145 0.25 2.59 -5.73
CA ILE A 145 1.40 3.22 -6.39
C ILE A 145 0.94 4.37 -7.29
N GLY A 146 -0.09 4.15 -8.11
CA GLY A 146 -0.70 5.19 -8.96
C GLY A 146 -1.16 6.39 -8.14
N THR A 147 -1.86 6.13 -7.03
CA THR A 147 -2.33 7.16 -6.09
C THR A 147 -1.16 7.95 -5.50
N ALA A 148 -0.08 7.29 -5.07
CA ALA A 148 1.11 7.95 -4.56
C ALA A 148 1.77 8.85 -5.63
N ILE A 149 1.83 8.40 -6.89
CA ILE A 149 2.36 9.21 -8.00
C ILE A 149 1.50 10.48 -8.21
N VAL A 150 0.16 10.37 -8.13
CA VAL A 150 -0.75 11.52 -8.26
C VAL A 150 -0.44 12.59 -7.22
N PHE A 151 -0.28 12.22 -5.95
CA PHE A 151 0.02 13.19 -4.90
C PHE A 151 1.47 13.68 -4.92
N ALA A 152 2.43 12.85 -5.34
CA ALA A 152 3.82 13.26 -5.52
C ALA A 152 3.97 14.37 -6.56
N ALA A 153 3.17 14.33 -7.63
CA ALA A 153 3.11 15.38 -8.65
C ALA A 153 2.63 16.73 -8.06
N ALA A 154 1.76 16.69 -7.05
CA ALA A 154 1.22 17.86 -6.37
C ALA A 154 1.97 18.23 -5.07
N ARG A 155 3.15 17.65 -4.79
CA ARG A 155 3.90 17.80 -3.53
C ARG A 155 4.26 19.25 -3.15
N GLU A 156 4.19 20.18 -4.09
CA GLU A 156 4.41 21.61 -3.83
C GLU A 156 3.29 22.19 -2.95
N HIS A 157 2.10 21.60 -3.04
CA HIS A 157 0.96 21.93 -2.19
C HIS A 157 0.94 21.11 -0.90
N ARG A 158 0.44 21.70 0.19
CA ARG A 158 0.27 21.00 1.47
C ARG A 158 -0.62 19.76 1.34
N TRP A 159 -1.69 19.85 0.56
CA TRP A 159 -2.60 18.72 0.33
C TRP A 159 -1.93 17.58 -0.45
N GLY A 160 -1.01 17.91 -1.37
CA GLY A 160 -0.18 16.96 -2.09
C GLY A 160 0.73 16.17 -1.16
N ARG A 161 1.43 16.87 -0.24
CA ARG A 161 2.31 16.23 0.75
C ARG A 161 1.56 15.29 1.68
N TRP A 162 0.42 15.73 2.22
CA TRP A 162 -0.40 14.90 3.10
C TRP A 162 -0.97 13.69 2.37
N GLY A 163 -1.58 13.89 1.20
CA GLY A 163 -2.12 12.78 0.43
C GLY A 163 -1.05 11.80 -0.04
N PHE A 164 0.17 12.28 -0.32
CA PHE A 164 1.31 11.41 -0.64
C PHE A 164 1.67 10.52 0.55
N MET A 165 1.83 11.10 1.75
CA MET A 165 2.14 10.34 2.96
C MET A 165 1.03 9.32 3.29
N VAL A 166 -0.26 9.69 3.12
CA VAL A 166 -1.38 8.75 3.32
C VAL A 166 -1.33 7.62 2.29
N ALA A 167 -1.07 7.91 1.01
CA ALA A 167 -1.02 6.90 -0.04
C ALA A 167 0.11 5.88 0.19
N ILE A 168 1.30 6.32 0.57
CA ILE A 168 2.41 5.40 0.89
C ILE A 168 2.24 4.72 2.25
N ALA A 169 1.52 5.34 3.20
CA ALA A 169 1.15 4.69 4.45
C ALA A 169 0.13 3.57 4.22
N ALA A 170 -0.84 3.76 3.32
CA ALA A 170 -1.76 2.71 2.88
C ALA A 170 -1.01 1.56 2.20
N PHE A 171 -0.03 1.87 1.34
CA PHE A 171 0.88 0.87 0.76
C PHE A 171 1.71 0.15 1.84
N GLY A 172 2.17 0.87 2.87
CA GLY A 172 2.85 0.28 4.01
C GLY A 172 1.96 -0.67 4.80
N GLN A 173 0.72 -0.28 5.10
CA GLN A 173 -0.26 -1.15 5.77
C GLN A 173 -0.51 -2.43 4.97
N TYR A 174 -0.65 -2.30 3.65
CA TYR A 174 -0.89 -3.43 2.74
C TYR A 174 0.20 -4.53 2.83
N ALA A 175 1.38 -4.22 3.38
CA ALA A 175 2.42 -5.21 3.64
C ALA A 175 2.02 -6.31 4.65
N SER A 176 1.13 -6.01 5.61
CA SER A 176 0.59 -7.03 6.54
C SER A 176 -0.18 -8.12 5.80
N ILE A 177 -0.95 -7.72 4.80
CA ILE A 177 -1.78 -8.61 3.98
C ILE A 177 -0.91 -9.46 3.07
N GLN A 178 0.09 -8.85 2.42
CA GLN A 178 1.06 -9.59 1.60
C GLN A 178 1.95 -10.53 2.41
N SER A 179 2.21 -10.19 3.67
CA SER A 179 2.93 -11.08 4.59
C SER A 179 2.15 -12.38 4.80
N GLY A 180 0.82 -12.31 4.99
CA GLY A 180 -0.04 -13.49 5.11
C GLY A 180 -0.02 -14.34 3.83
N ALA A 181 -0.27 -13.72 2.68
CA ALA A 181 -0.22 -14.43 1.39
C ALA A 181 1.15 -15.07 1.09
N LEU A 182 2.24 -14.48 1.59
CA LEU A 182 3.59 -15.03 1.46
C LEU A 182 3.84 -16.19 2.44
N ALA A 183 3.21 -16.19 3.61
CA ALA A 183 3.33 -17.27 4.59
C ALA A 183 2.79 -18.61 4.03
N ASP A 184 1.77 -18.54 3.18
CA ASP A 184 1.23 -19.70 2.46
C ASP A 184 2.24 -20.29 1.44
N LEU A 185 3.23 -19.51 1.01
CA LEU A 185 4.28 -19.94 0.09
C LEU A 185 5.47 -20.51 0.87
N ASN A 186 5.69 -21.83 0.79
CA ASN A 186 6.83 -22.50 1.44
C ASN A 186 8.18 -22.19 0.73
N LEU A 187 8.63 -20.94 0.77
CA LEU A 187 9.83 -20.46 0.09
C LEU A 187 11.13 -20.89 0.78
N SER A 188 11.14 -21.00 2.11
CA SER A 188 12.22 -21.57 2.92
C SER A 188 11.86 -21.59 4.40
N ALA A 189 12.12 -22.71 5.08
CA ALA A 189 11.97 -22.84 6.53
C ALA A 189 12.99 -22.02 7.37
N THR A 190 14.05 -21.52 6.74
CA THR A 190 15.21 -20.97 7.46
C THR A 190 15.18 -19.46 7.63
N ILE A 191 14.42 -18.74 6.79
CA ILE A 191 14.30 -17.28 6.81
C ILE A 191 12.83 -16.95 7.02
N ASP A 192 12.55 -16.07 7.98
CA ASP A 192 11.20 -15.59 8.25
C ASP A 192 10.79 -14.50 7.23
N TRP A 193 10.40 -14.95 6.04
CA TRP A 193 9.97 -14.09 4.94
C TRP A 193 8.68 -13.29 5.22
N PRO A 194 7.67 -13.84 5.91
CA PRO A 194 6.50 -13.07 6.32
C PRO A 194 6.88 -11.85 7.17
N THR A 195 7.60 -12.05 8.28
CA THR A 195 8.03 -10.94 9.15
C THR A 195 8.87 -9.91 8.38
N LEU A 196 9.78 -10.36 7.51
CA LEU A 196 10.58 -9.44 6.70
C LEU A 196 9.73 -8.62 5.73
N THR A 197 8.69 -9.19 5.15
CA THR A 197 7.79 -8.49 4.22
C THR A 197 6.97 -7.44 4.95
N TRP A 198 6.35 -7.81 6.08
CA TRP A 198 5.57 -6.87 6.89
C TRP A 198 6.44 -5.74 7.45
N LEU A 199 7.71 -6.00 7.76
CA LEU A 199 8.60 -5.00 8.33
C LEU A 199 9.28 -4.12 7.26
N ALA A 200 9.87 -4.72 6.22
CA ALA A 200 10.72 -3.99 5.28
C ALA A 200 9.93 -2.99 4.44
N ILE A 201 8.71 -3.33 4.02
CA ILE A 201 7.90 -2.47 3.14
C ILE A 201 7.51 -1.14 3.84
N PRO A 202 6.93 -1.13 5.06
CA PRO A 202 6.65 0.11 5.79
C PRO A 202 7.89 0.96 6.07
N LEU A 203 9.03 0.32 6.41
CA LEU A 203 10.30 1.02 6.60
C LEU A 203 10.73 1.74 5.31
N VAL A 204 10.66 1.06 4.17
CA VAL A 204 10.95 1.66 2.85
C VAL A 204 9.98 2.79 2.53
N CYS A 205 8.70 2.66 2.90
CA CYS A 205 7.71 3.74 2.75
C CYS A 205 8.08 4.97 3.58
N VAL A 206 8.49 4.80 4.84
CA VAL A 206 8.99 5.90 5.70
C VAL A 206 10.20 6.59 5.06
N LEU A 207 11.16 5.81 4.56
CA LEU A 207 12.32 6.34 3.87
C LEU A 207 11.91 7.13 2.61
N LEU A 208 10.99 6.59 1.80
CA LEU A 208 10.48 7.28 0.61
C LEU A 208 9.71 8.57 0.97
N GLY A 209 8.91 8.54 2.04
CA GLY A 209 8.22 9.70 2.60
C GLY A 209 9.18 10.85 2.90
N SER A 210 10.32 10.54 3.51
CA SER A 210 11.39 11.52 3.79
C SER A 210 11.98 12.15 2.53
N GLN A 211 11.94 11.44 1.39
CA GLN A 211 12.51 11.92 0.14
C GLN A 211 11.53 12.83 -0.60
N VAL A 212 10.23 12.55 -0.61
CA VAL A 212 9.26 13.37 -1.35
C VAL A 212 8.81 14.58 -0.54
N VAL A 213 8.72 14.44 0.79
CA VAL A 213 8.27 15.50 1.71
C VAL A 213 9.46 15.95 2.58
N PRO A 214 10.18 17.00 2.16
CA PRO A 214 11.35 17.48 2.89
C PRO A 214 10.89 18.13 4.19
N ARG A 215 11.19 17.49 5.32
CA ARG A 215 10.79 17.79 6.71
C ARG A 215 9.42 17.23 7.08
N GLY A 216 9.45 16.32 8.05
CA GLY A 216 8.28 15.64 8.59
C GLY A 216 7.79 14.48 7.73
N GLY A 217 8.39 14.23 6.56
CA GLY A 217 7.99 13.14 5.69
C GLY A 217 8.18 11.75 6.32
N ALA A 218 9.28 11.53 7.04
CA ALA A 218 9.53 10.24 7.71
C ALA A 218 8.56 10.04 8.89
N ILE A 219 8.49 11.01 9.81
CA ILE A 219 7.58 10.94 10.98
C ILE A 219 6.12 10.87 10.54
N GLY A 220 5.72 11.72 9.60
CA GLY A 220 4.35 11.80 9.10
C GLY A 220 3.92 10.50 8.43
N THR A 221 4.79 9.90 7.62
CA THR A 221 4.51 8.59 7.02
C THR A 221 4.40 7.50 8.09
N GLY A 222 5.34 7.43 9.03
CA GLY A 222 5.29 6.44 10.11
C GLY A 222 4.05 6.57 10.99
N LEU A 223 3.67 7.81 11.35
CA LEU A 223 2.45 8.09 12.11
C LEU A 223 1.20 7.68 11.34
N LEU A 224 1.13 8.03 10.05
CA LEU A 224 -0.02 7.68 9.22
C LEU A 224 -0.12 6.17 8.99
N THR A 225 0.99 5.45 8.90
CA THR A 225 0.98 3.99 8.87
C THR A 225 0.36 3.42 10.15
N LEU A 226 0.77 3.91 11.32
CA LEU A 226 0.17 3.51 12.60
C LEU A 226 -1.33 3.84 12.66
N VAL A 227 -1.71 5.07 12.32
CA VAL A 227 -3.11 5.53 12.34
C VAL A 227 -3.98 4.69 11.41
N LEU A 228 -3.50 4.41 10.19
CA LEU A 228 -4.25 3.61 9.22
C LEU A 228 -4.41 2.17 9.69
N ASN A 229 -3.37 1.53 10.23
CA ASN A 229 -3.47 0.18 10.79
C ASN A 229 -4.46 0.13 11.96
N VAL A 230 -4.37 1.07 12.92
CA VAL A 230 -5.33 1.15 14.03
C VAL A 230 -6.75 1.32 13.50
N ALA A 231 -6.96 2.24 12.56
CA ALA A 231 -8.29 2.54 12.05
C ALA A 231 -8.92 1.37 11.27
N THR A 232 -8.17 0.77 10.35
CA THR A 232 -8.69 -0.26 9.43
C THR A 232 -8.85 -1.61 10.11
N TRP A 233 -7.89 -2.06 10.92
CA TRP A 233 -8.02 -3.33 11.64
C TRP A 233 -9.03 -3.26 12.78
N SER A 234 -9.15 -2.11 13.48
CA SER A 234 -10.24 -1.95 14.46
C SER A 234 -11.61 -1.90 13.78
N PHE A 235 -11.68 -1.31 12.58
CA PHE A 235 -12.89 -1.33 11.76
C PHE A 235 -13.23 -2.76 11.31
N ALA A 236 -12.25 -3.53 10.84
CA ALA A 236 -12.44 -4.90 10.37
C ALA A 236 -13.02 -5.80 11.47
N GLY A 237 -12.37 -5.85 12.65
CA GLY A 237 -12.87 -6.64 13.78
C GLY A 237 -14.28 -6.22 14.26
N TRP A 238 -14.58 -4.92 14.27
CA TRP A 238 -15.95 -4.46 14.55
C TRP A 238 -16.95 -4.87 13.45
N ALA A 239 -16.57 -4.70 12.18
CA ALA A 239 -17.43 -4.91 11.04
C ALA A 239 -17.77 -6.39 10.84
N VAL A 240 -16.85 -7.31 11.15
CA VAL A 240 -17.11 -8.76 11.16
C VAL A 240 -18.22 -9.10 12.15
N GLY A 241 -18.09 -8.73 13.42
CA GLY A 241 -19.11 -9.03 14.42
C GLY A 241 -20.47 -8.43 14.07
N TRP A 242 -20.47 -7.15 13.68
CA TRP A 242 -21.69 -6.46 13.25
C TRP A 242 -22.37 -7.14 12.05
N TYR A 243 -21.60 -7.54 11.04
CA TYR A 243 -22.16 -8.12 9.83
C TYR A 243 -22.59 -9.58 10.05
N ALA A 244 -21.87 -10.35 10.86
CA ALA A 244 -22.27 -11.70 11.25
C ALA A 244 -23.62 -11.68 11.98
N ASP A 245 -23.77 -10.77 12.96
CA ASP A 245 -25.02 -10.56 13.68
C ASP A 245 -26.18 -10.19 12.74
N LEU A 246 -25.93 -9.30 11.77
CA LEU A 246 -26.91 -8.92 10.75
C LEU A 246 -27.32 -10.06 9.82
N GLN A 247 -26.40 -10.97 9.51
CA GLN A 247 -26.66 -12.13 8.66
C GLN A 247 -27.16 -13.35 9.46
N HIS A 248 -27.28 -13.22 10.79
CA HIS A 248 -27.60 -14.33 11.69
C HIS A 248 -26.61 -15.51 11.57
N LEU A 249 -25.33 -15.18 11.39
CA LEU A 249 -24.22 -16.14 11.35
C LEU A 249 -23.50 -16.15 12.69
N ALA A 250 -22.99 -17.31 13.07
CA ALA A 250 -22.11 -17.44 14.23
C ALA A 250 -20.66 -17.16 13.82
N LEU A 251 -19.88 -16.60 14.73
CA LEU A 251 -18.42 -16.64 14.63
C LEU A 251 -17.94 -18.09 14.83
N ARG A 252 -16.79 -18.42 14.25
CA ARG A 252 -16.11 -19.71 14.47
C ARG A 252 -15.72 -19.88 15.92
N ASP A 253 -15.54 -21.14 16.31
CA ASP A 253 -15.11 -21.48 17.66
C ASP A 253 -13.79 -20.78 18.00
N PHE A 254 -13.68 -20.29 19.23
CA PHE A 254 -12.49 -19.60 19.77
C PHE A 254 -12.16 -18.21 19.18
N VAL A 255 -13.02 -17.65 18.34
CA VAL A 255 -12.89 -16.25 17.90
C VAL A 255 -13.30 -15.30 19.03
N GLU A 256 -12.37 -14.46 19.46
CA GLU A 256 -12.63 -13.36 20.39
C GLU A 256 -12.40 -12.02 19.70
N LEU A 257 -13.49 -11.29 19.40
CA LEU A 257 -13.40 -9.96 18.82
C LEU A 257 -12.79 -8.99 19.84
N GLY A 258 -11.62 -8.45 19.51
CA GLY A 258 -10.85 -7.58 20.41
C GLY A 258 -10.10 -6.49 19.67
N PHE A 259 -9.36 -5.69 20.43
CA PHE A 259 -8.45 -4.71 19.82
C PHE A 259 -7.27 -5.45 19.16
N PRO A 260 -6.95 -5.17 17.88
CA PRO A 260 -5.99 -5.97 17.10
C PRO A 260 -4.54 -5.57 17.44
N VAL A 261 -4.08 -5.93 18.64
CA VAL A 261 -2.75 -5.57 19.16
C VAL A 261 -1.65 -6.01 18.19
N ASP A 262 -1.74 -7.22 17.66
CA ASP A 262 -0.72 -7.81 16.79
C ASP A 262 -0.59 -7.05 15.47
N MET A 263 -1.71 -6.54 14.95
CA MET A 263 -1.74 -5.72 13.73
C MET A 263 -1.22 -4.30 13.94
N VAL A 264 -1.09 -3.85 15.19
CA VAL A 264 -0.69 -2.47 15.55
C VAL A 264 0.76 -2.39 16.05
N LEU A 265 1.33 -3.49 16.55
CA LEU A 265 2.67 -3.52 17.13
C LEU A 265 3.76 -3.10 16.13
N ILE A 266 3.84 -3.75 14.97
CA ILE A 266 4.83 -3.41 13.93
C ILE A 266 4.65 -1.95 13.47
N PRO A 267 3.44 -1.47 13.10
CA PRO A 267 3.22 -0.06 12.77
C PRO A 267 3.66 0.93 13.85
N ALA A 268 3.50 0.60 15.13
CA ALA A 268 3.98 1.45 16.23
C ALA A 268 5.52 1.54 16.24
N ILE A 269 6.21 0.42 16.00
CA ILE A 269 7.68 0.40 15.88
C ILE A 269 8.12 1.16 14.61
N VAL A 270 7.40 1.04 13.50
CA VAL A 270 7.64 1.80 12.25
C VAL A 270 7.51 3.30 12.49
N PHE A 271 6.56 3.73 13.33
CA PHE A 271 6.44 5.13 13.73
C PHE A 271 7.69 5.62 14.50
N VAL A 272 8.16 4.83 15.47
CA VAL A 272 9.42 5.14 16.20
C VAL A 272 10.61 5.20 15.24
N PHE A 273 10.70 4.26 14.29
CA PHE A 273 11.70 4.31 13.22
C PHE A 273 11.63 5.61 12.40
N GLY A 274 10.42 6.08 12.07
CA GLY A 274 10.21 7.36 11.38
C GLY A 274 10.73 8.57 12.17
N ILE A 275 10.61 8.56 13.50
CA ILE A 275 11.19 9.58 14.39
C ILE A 275 12.71 9.56 14.31
N VAL A 276 13.32 8.38 14.44
CA VAL A 276 14.78 8.22 14.39
C VAL A 276 15.34 8.67 13.04
N VAL A 277 14.72 8.23 11.93
CA VAL A 277 15.12 8.62 10.57
C VAL A 277 15.01 10.13 10.39
N GLU A 278 13.90 10.76 10.79
CA GLU A 278 13.75 12.21 10.63
C GLU A 278 14.82 12.99 11.40
N LEU A 279 15.14 12.59 12.63
CA LEU A 279 16.20 13.24 13.42
C LEU A 279 17.57 13.08 12.76
N LEU A 280 17.87 11.88 12.30
CA LEU A 280 19.15 11.55 11.64
C LEU A 280 19.31 12.30 10.31
N LEU A 281 18.25 12.39 9.51
CA LEU A 281 18.25 13.15 8.25
C LEU A 281 18.30 14.66 8.49
N ARG A 282 17.75 15.17 9.59
CA ARG A 282 17.92 16.58 9.98
C ARG A 282 19.35 16.91 10.39
N TRP A 283 20.06 15.95 10.97
CA TRP A 283 21.44 16.14 11.40
C TRP A 283 22.46 16.04 10.26
N ARG A 284 22.37 15.02 9.39
CA ARG A 284 23.36 14.77 8.33
C ARG A 284 22.91 15.09 6.91
N GLY A 285 21.64 15.39 6.69
CA GLY A 285 21.04 15.43 5.36
C GLY A 285 20.87 14.02 4.78
N ALA A 286 20.07 13.92 3.72
CA ALA A 286 19.80 12.63 3.08
C ALA A 286 20.88 12.27 2.04
N SER A 287 21.28 10.99 2.02
CA SER A 287 22.14 10.39 1.00
C SER A 287 21.72 8.94 0.77
N ALA A 288 22.08 8.37 -0.39
CA ALA A 288 21.76 6.97 -0.69
C ALA A 288 22.31 5.99 0.35
N TRP A 289 23.56 6.21 0.82
CA TRP A 289 24.20 5.38 1.83
C TRP A 289 23.53 5.49 3.19
N LEU A 290 23.10 6.70 3.57
CA LEU A 290 22.43 6.91 4.84
C LEU A 290 21.06 6.22 4.85
N LEU A 291 20.30 6.33 3.75
CA LEU A 291 19.00 5.66 3.63
C LEU A 291 19.15 4.13 3.58
N ALA A 292 20.17 3.62 2.88
CA ALA A 292 20.50 2.19 2.89
C ALA A 292 20.88 1.71 4.29
N GLY A 293 21.76 2.44 4.98
CA GLY A 293 22.17 2.13 6.35
C GLY A 293 20.99 2.17 7.33
N SER A 294 20.11 3.17 7.21
CA SER A 294 18.90 3.27 8.04
C SER A 294 17.93 2.11 7.79
N GLY A 295 17.69 1.74 6.53
CA GLY A 295 16.83 0.59 6.19
C GLY A 295 17.38 -0.72 6.76
N ALA A 296 18.67 -0.99 6.52
CA ALA A 296 19.33 -2.20 6.99
C ALA A 296 19.37 -2.29 8.53
N ALA A 297 19.84 -1.22 9.19
CA ALA A 297 19.90 -1.17 10.65
C ALA A 297 18.51 -1.23 11.30
N GLY A 298 17.51 -0.59 10.67
CA GLY A 298 16.12 -0.62 11.12
C GLY A 298 15.57 -2.04 11.14
N VAL A 299 15.67 -2.78 10.02
CA VAL A 299 15.20 -4.17 9.96
C VAL A 299 15.93 -5.04 10.97
N ILE A 300 17.27 -5.00 11.02
CA ILE A 300 18.06 -5.84 11.94
C ILE A 300 17.68 -5.58 13.40
N ALA A 301 17.58 -4.31 13.80
CA ALA A 301 17.24 -3.94 15.17
C ALA A 301 15.82 -4.38 15.55
N ILE A 302 14.86 -4.20 14.65
CA ILE A 302 13.46 -4.52 14.92
C ILE A 302 13.22 -6.04 14.90
N THR A 303 13.81 -6.78 13.95
CA THR A 303 13.75 -8.25 13.95
C THR A 303 14.37 -8.83 15.23
N GLY A 304 15.49 -8.28 15.69
CA GLY A 304 16.09 -8.68 16.98
C GLY A 304 15.19 -8.37 18.17
N LEU A 305 14.53 -7.21 18.18
CA LEU A 305 13.57 -6.82 19.22
C LEU A 305 12.36 -7.77 19.26
N LEU A 306 11.73 -8.03 18.12
CA LEU A 306 10.57 -8.93 18.01
C LEU A 306 10.94 -10.36 18.46
N SER A 307 12.11 -10.83 18.07
CA SER A 307 12.61 -12.13 18.54
C SER A 307 12.83 -12.16 20.06
N TRP A 308 13.40 -11.10 20.64
CA TRP A 308 13.60 -11.01 22.08
C TRP A 308 12.29 -10.94 22.87
N MET A 309 11.26 -10.29 22.32
CA MET A 309 9.93 -10.23 22.92
C MET A 309 9.18 -11.57 22.88
N GLY A 310 9.73 -12.59 22.20
CA GLY A 310 9.04 -13.86 21.99
C GLY A 310 7.88 -13.78 20.99
N SER A 311 7.71 -12.63 20.31
CA SER A 311 6.70 -12.43 19.25
C SER A 311 7.17 -13.02 17.91
N GLY A 312 7.79 -14.21 17.96
CA GLY A 312 8.35 -14.90 16.80
C GLY A 312 7.25 -15.46 15.91
N GLY A 313 6.73 -14.60 15.04
CA GLY A 313 5.61 -14.88 14.17
C GLY A 313 4.36 -14.21 14.72
N VAL A 314 3.90 -13.16 14.04
CA VAL A 314 2.51 -12.73 14.21
C VAL A 314 1.66 -13.80 13.55
N ASP A 315 0.83 -14.45 14.35
CA ASP A 315 -0.14 -15.42 13.88
C ASP A 315 -1.22 -14.67 13.09
N LEU A 316 -1.18 -14.79 11.76
CA LEU A 316 -2.18 -14.21 10.86
C LEU A 316 -3.38 -15.16 10.66
N GLY A 317 -3.62 -16.10 11.60
CA GLY A 317 -4.78 -17.00 11.57
C GLY A 317 -4.61 -18.20 10.65
N GLY A 318 -3.38 -18.61 10.35
CA GLY A 318 -3.11 -19.87 9.66
C GLY A 318 -3.09 -21.01 10.67
N GLU A 319 -3.95 -22.02 10.48
CA GLU A 319 -3.87 -23.29 11.21
C GLU A 319 -2.47 -23.91 11.02
N ASP A 320 -1.56 -23.59 11.94
CA ASP A 320 -0.38 -24.35 12.38
C ASP A 320 0.60 -23.39 13.07
N GLY A 321 0.28 -23.02 14.31
CA GLY A 321 1.17 -22.33 15.26
C GLY A 321 2.36 -23.20 15.72
N GLY A 322 3.05 -23.86 14.77
CA GLY A 322 3.97 -24.96 15.03
C GLY A 322 5.08 -25.10 13.98
N GLY A 323 5.62 -24.01 13.43
CA GLY A 323 6.82 -24.09 12.59
C GLY A 323 7.07 -22.78 11.84
N HIS A 324 8.24 -22.16 11.84
CA HIS A 324 9.59 -22.65 12.06
C HIS A 324 10.41 -21.51 12.66
N ALA A 325 11.20 -21.80 13.69
CA ALA A 325 12.22 -20.88 14.17
C ALA A 325 13.32 -20.75 13.10
N GLY A 326 13.06 -19.93 12.08
CA GLY A 326 14.06 -19.50 11.12
C GLY A 326 15.25 -18.92 11.86
N SER A 327 16.45 -19.08 11.31
CA SER A 327 17.64 -18.52 11.93
C SER A 327 17.49 -16.99 11.98
N ILE A 328 17.37 -16.44 13.19
CA ILE A 328 17.29 -14.98 13.42
C ILE A 328 18.46 -14.29 12.72
N LEU A 329 19.65 -14.91 12.77
CA LEU A 329 20.83 -14.41 12.08
C LEU A 329 20.62 -14.33 10.57
N LEU A 330 20.11 -15.40 9.93
CA LEU A 330 19.85 -15.39 8.49
C LEU A 330 18.73 -14.42 8.11
N THR A 331 17.70 -14.32 8.95
CA THR A 331 16.61 -13.35 8.77
C THR A 331 17.12 -11.91 8.85
N CYS A 332 17.97 -11.59 9.84
CA CYS A 332 18.62 -10.29 9.95
C CYS A 332 19.55 -9.99 8.77
N VAL A 333 20.31 -10.97 8.28
CA VAL A 333 21.20 -10.79 7.11
C VAL A 333 20.38 -10.55 5.85
N ALA A 334 19.39 -11.39 5.56
CA ALA A 334 18.53 -11.26 4.39
C ALA A 334 17.74 -9.95 4.42
N GLY A 335 17.11 -9.66 5.57
CA GLY A 335 16.35 -8.43 5.81
C GLY A 335 17.21 -7.18 5.72
N GLY A 336 18.40 -7.20 6.31
CA GLY A 336 19.36 -6.10 6.26
C GLY A 336 19.82 -5.80 4.83
N LEU A 337 20.12 -6.83 4.04
CA LEU A 337 20.48 -6.68 2.62
C LEU A 337 19.31 -6.12 1.81
N LEU A 338 18.12 -6.71 1.95
CA LEU A 338 16.93 -6.29 1.22
C LEU A 338 16.55 -4.83 1.54
N ALA A 339 16.39 -4.50 2.82
CA ALA A 339 16.03 -3.15 3.25
C ALA A 339 17.15 -2.14 3.02
N GLY A 340 18.42 -2.56 3.01
CA GLY A 340 19.55 -1.72 2.62
C GLY A 340 19.48 -1.33 1.14
N VAL A 341 19.29 -2.30 0.25
CA VAL A 341 19.14 -2.06 -1.19
C VAL A 341 17.92 -1.19 -1.48
N LEU A 342 16.76 -1.56 -0.93
CA LEU A 342 15.51 -0.80 -1.11
C LEU A 342 15.60 0.60 -0.51
N GLY A 343 16.18 0.73 0.68
CA GLY A 343 16.44 2.00 1.34
C GLY A 343 17.30 2.93 0.49
N GLY A 344 18.41 2.43 -0.05
CA GLY A 344 19.25 3.18 -1.00
C GLY A 344 18.51 3.55 -2.29
N ALA A 345 17.65 2.65 -2.81
CA ALA A 345 16.84 2.90 -4.00
C ALA A 345 15.83 4.05 -3.80
N THR A 346 15.33 4.27 -2.58
CA THR A 346 14.42 5.40 -2.28
C THR A 346 15.05 6.76 -2.60
N TRP A 347 16.39 6.89 -2.57
CA TRP A 347 17.07 8.11 -3.01
C TRP A 347 16.80 8.45 -4.48
N ARG A 348 16.88 7.44 -5.35
CA ARG A 348 16.62 7.59 -6.79
C ARG A 348 15.12 7.73 -7.05
N LEU A 349 14.30 6.91 -6.40
CA LEU A 349 12.85 6.94 -6.56
C LEU A 349 12.27 8.28 -6.10
N GLY A 350 12.71 8.80 -4.95
CA GLY A 350 12.30 10.11 -4.47
C GLY A 350 12.67 11.23 -5.44
N ARG A 351 13.86 11.18 -6.06
CA ARG A 351 14.21 12.12 -7.15
C ARG A 351 13.28 12.00 -8.35
N ALA A 352 12.95 10.79 -8.77
CA ALA A 352 12.03 10.56 -9.88
C ALA A 352 10.61 11.07 -9.57
N LEU A 353 10.09 10.80 -8.37
CA LEU A 353 8.79 11.31 -7.92
C LEU A 353 8.77 12.84 -7.81
N ARG A 354 9.86 13.47 -7.39
CA ARG A 354 9.99 14.94 -7.41
C ARG A 354 10.12 15.50 -8.84
N ALA A 355 10.57 14.71 -9.81
CA ALA A 355 10.62 15.11 -11.20
C ALA A 355 9.31 14.81 -11.96
N SER A 356 8.32 14.15 -11.35
CA SER A 356 7.08 13.73 -12.01
C SER A 356 6.23 14.90 -12.53
N ASN A 357 6.38 16.10 -11.95
CA ASN A 357 5.75 17.33 -12.39
C ASN A 357 6.64 18.22 -13.28
N ALA A 358 7.85 17.76 -13.66
CA ALA A 358 8.75 18.52 -14.51
C ALA A 358 8.43 18.29 -15.99
N THR A 359 8.15 19.37 -16.72
CA THR A 359 8.25 19.41 -18.18
C THR A 359 9.73 19.48 -18.56
N PRO A 360 10.26 18.59 -19.42
CA PRO A 360 11.60 18.76 -19.95
C PRO A 360 11.69 20.13 -20.63
N ALA A 361 12.75 20.89 -20.36
CA ALA A 361 13.04 22.08 -21.14
C ALA A 361 13.15 21.66 -22.62
N VAL A 362 12.25 22.17 -23.46
CA VAL A 362 12.37 22.04 -24.91
C VAL A 362 13.63 22.82 -25.30
N GLY A 363 14.75 22.13 -25.49
CA GLY A 363 16.01 22.79 -25.84
C GLY A 363 17.32 22.01 -25.69
N ALA A 364 17.36 20.86 -25.01
CA ALA A 364 18.55 20.00 -25.05
C ALA A 364 18.39 18.98 -26.19
N SER A 365 18.85 19.34 -27.37
CA SER A 365 19.13 18.39 -28.47
C SER A 365 19.99 17.26 -27.94
N ALA A 366 19.59 16.03 -28.28
CA ALA A 366 20.31 14.79 -28.01
C ALA A 366 21.72 14.79 -28.60
#